data_AF-A0A411DTT4-F1
#
_entry.id   AF-A0A411DTT4-F1
#
_cell.length_a   1.000
_cell.length_b   1.000
_cell.length_c   1.000
_cell.angle_alpha   90.00
_cell.angle_beta   90.00
_cell.angle_gamma   90.00
#
_symmetry.space_group_name_H-M   'P 1'
#
loop_
_entity.id
_entity.type
_entity.pdbx_description
1 polymer ?
#
loop_
_entity_poly.entity_id
_entity_poly.type
_entity_poly.pdbx_seq_one_letter_code
_entity_poly.pdbx_strand_id
1 'polypeptide(L)'
;MEFSPFNPVIKLCLQGMDFEDKGMPEKAGELFLQAWEEATDDHEKFLAAYYLSRNQKTTEDQLKWLGTSLEFALKINDDTVKSALPALYQHIAQCWEKTGDTEMSKKNAELALQLKKHPSDQGPFYHGTKADLKIGDLLTAGGDSNYQSDLKMNHIYFTALVNGAGLAAALAKGEGTERVYIVEPTGNFENDPNVTDKKFPGNPTRSYRSEMPLKIIGEAADWTRPAPADLQRFREKLENNNGEIIN
;
A
#
# COMPACT_ATOMS: atom_id res chain seq x y z
N MET A 1 4.82 -12.43 0.96
CA MET A 1 4.77 -12.33 -0.51
C MET A 1 5.01 -10.87 -0.91
N GLU A 2 5.72 -10.59 -2.01
CA GLU A 2 5.79 -9.21 -2.54
C GLU A 2 4.45 -8.84 -3.18
N PHE A 3 3.90 -7.68 -2.84
CA PHE A 3 2.63 -7.23 -3.42
C PHE A 3 2.78 -7.06 -4.94
N SER A 4 1.90 -7.71 -5.70
CA SER A 4 1.89 -7.63 -7.15
C SER A 4 0.47 -7.45 -7.65
N PRO A 5 0.18 -6.41 -8.46
CA PRO A 5 -1.13 -6.26 -9.10
C PRO A 5 -1.42 -7.36 -10.12
N PHE A 6 -0.42 -8.19 -10.45
CA PHE A 6 -0.57 -9.32 -11.36
C PHE A 6 -1.02 -10.62 -10.68
N ASN A 7 -0.96 -10.67 -9.34
CA ASN A 7 -1.42 -11.79 -8.53
C ASN A 7 -2.94 -12.04 -8.77
N PRO A 8 -3.38 -13.29 -9.00
CA PRO A 8 -4.79 -13.60 -9.29
C PRO A 8 -5.77 -13.15 -8.20
N VAL A 9 -5.44 -13.38 -6.92
CA VAL A 9 -6.26 -12.99 -5.77
C VAL A 9 -6.37 -11.47 -5.69
N ILE A 10 -5.25 -10.75 -5.85
CA ILE A 10 -5.24 -9.28 -5.88
C ILE A 10 -6.10 -8.74 -7.03
N LYS A 11 -6.07 -9.37 -8.21
CA LYS A 11 -6.93 -8.98 -9.35
C LYS A 11 -8.41 -9.16 -9.04
N LEU A 12 -8.80 -10.29 -8.44
CA LEU A 12 -10.17 -10.53 -8.03
C LEU A 12 -10.63 -9.49 -7.01
N CYS A 13 -9.80 -9.15 -6.03
CA CYS A 13 -10.09 -8.08 -5.08
C CYS A 13 -10.25 -6.71 -5.78
N LEU A 14 -9.38 -6.36 -6.73
CA LEU A 14 -9.49 -5.12 -7.52
C LEU A 14 -10.77 -5.06 -8.35
N GLN A 15 -11.18 -6.18 -8.95
CA GLN A 15 -12.45 -6.27 -9.67
C GLN A 15 -13.64 -6.14 -8.72
N GLY A 16 -13.58 -6.77 -7.55
CA GLY A 16 -14.61 -6.64 -6.52
C GLY A 16 -14.78 -5.19 -6.08
N MET A 17 -13.69 -4.48 -5.80
CA MET A 17 -13.71 -3.05 -5.47
C MET A 17 -14.34 -2.20 -6.58
N ASP A 18 -14.01 -2.45 -7.85
CA ASP A 18 -14.62 -1.74 -8.98
C ASP A 18 -16.15 -1.97 -9.07
N PHE A 19 -16.63 -3.15 -8.69
CA PHE A 19 -18.07 -3.40 -8.56
C PHE A 19 -18.70 -2.73 -7.33
N GLU A 20 -18.00 -2.63 -6.21
CA GLU A 20 -18.47 -1.84 -5.04
C GLU A 20 -18.61 -0.35 -5.42
N ASP A 21 -17.62 0.22 -6.10
CA ASP A 21 -17.63 1.61 -6.57
C ASP A 21 -18.80 1.89 -7.53
N LYS A 22 -19.24 0.86 -8.27
CA LYS A 22 -20.41 0.90 -9.16
C LYS A 22 -21.74 0.60 -8.45
N GLY A 23 -21.73 0.43 -7.11
CA GLY A 23 -22.93 0.15 -6.33
C GLY A 23 -23.47 -1.28 -6.52
N MET A 24 -22.61 -2.24 -6.86
CA MET A 24 -22.97 -3.66 -7.10
C MET A 24 -22.34 -4.60 -6.04
N PRO A 25 -22.73 -4.49 -4.76
CA PRO A 25 -22.07 -5.22 -3.65
C PRO A 25 -22.22 -6.75 -3.74
N GLU A 26 -23.30 -7.26 -4.35
CA GLU A 26 -23.47 -8.71 -4.52
C GLU A 26 -22.41 -9.30 -5.46
N LYS A 27 -22.17 -8.65 -6.61
CA LYS A 27 -21.11 -9.05 -7.55
C LYS A 27 -19.72 -8.89 -6.94
N ALA A 28 -19.53 -7.86 -6.14
CA ALA A 28 -18.28 -7.68 -5.41
C ALA A 28 -18.05 -8.85 -4.43
N GLY A 29 -19.09 -9.23 -3.67
CA GLY A 29 -19.07 -10.37 -2.76
C GLY A 29 -18.71 -11.69 -3.45
N GLU A 30 -19.26 -11.96 -4.64
CA GLU A 30 -18.91 -13.14 -5.45
C GLU A 30 -17.42 -13.18 -5.80
N LEU A 31 -16.85 -12.04 -6.22
CA LEU A 31 -15.43 -11.93 -6.56
C LEU A 31 -14.52 -12.07 -5.33
N PHE A 32 -14.91 -11.49 -4.19
CA PHE A 32 -14.15 -11.65 -2.95
C PHE A 32 -14.20 -13.10 -2.42
N LEU A 33 -15.32 -13.78 -2.61
CA LEU A 33 -15.43 -15.20 -2.26
C LEU A 33 -14.54 -16.06 -3.16
N GLN A 34 -14.55 -15.80 -4.47
CA GLN A 34 -13.65 -16.46 -5.41
C GLN A 34 -12.18 -16.20 -5.03
N ALA A 35 -11.82 -14.96 -4.67
CA ALA A 35 -10.49 -14.62 -4.20
C ALA A 35 -10.07 -15.44 -2.96
N TRP A 36 -11.01 -15.68 -2.05
CA TRP A 36 -10.78 -16.52 -0.87
C TRP A 36 -10.61 -17.98 -1.22
N GLU A 37 -11.43 -18.53 -2.12
CA GLU A 37 -11.34 -19.93 -2.55
C GLU A 37 -10.04 -20.21 -3.30
N GLU A 38 -9.60 -19.28 -4.15
CA GLU A 38 -8.37 -19.39 -4.94
C GLU A 38 -7.10 -19.06 -4.15
N ALA A 39 -7.20 -18.40 -2.99
CA ALA A 39 -6.04 -18.07 -2.18
C ALA A 39 -5.25 -19.31 -1.75
N THR A 40 -3.95 -19.29 -2.03
CA THR A 40 -2.99 -20.38 -1.84
C THR A 40 -2.01 -20.15 -0.70
N ASP A 41 -1.86 -18.92 -0.22
CA ASP A 41 -1.00 -18.58 0.92
C ASP A 41 -1.66 -17.65 1.94
N ASP A 42 -0.95 -17.42 3.05
CA ASP A 42 -1.46 -16.62 4.17
C ASP A 42 -1.68 -15.15 3.79
N HIS A 43 -0.85 -14.53 2.94
CA HIS A 43 -1.00 -13.13 2.49
C HIS A 43 -2.27 -12.97 1.65
N GLU A 44 -2.51 -13.92 0.76
CA GLU A 44 -3.72 -13.98 -0.05
C GLU A 44 -4.96 -14.22 0.80
N LYS A 45 -4.90 -15.13 1.78
CA LYS A 45 -6.00 -15.40 2.72
C LYS A 45 -6.32 -14.20 3.60
N PHE A 46 -5.30 -13.52 4.12
CA PHE A 46 -5.43 -12.26 4.86
C PHE A 46 -6.24 -11.23 4.07
N LEU A 47 -5.86 -11.02 2.82
CA LEU A 47 -6.44 -10.01 1.96
C LEU A 47 -7.87 -10.37 1.54
N ALA A 48 -8.09 -11.60 1.10
CA ALA A 48 -9.41 -12.06 0.68
C ALA A 48 -10.42 -12.03 1.84
N ALA A 49 -10.01 -12.46 3.04
CA ALA A 49 -10.84 -12.38 4.25
C ALA A 49 -11.19 -10.92 4.61
N TYR A 50 -10.24 -9.99 4.48
CA TYR A 50 -10.49 -8.58 4.72
C TYR A 50 -11.61 -8.04 3.82
N TYR A 51 -11.55 -8.28 2.51
CA TYR A 51 -12.58 -7.79 1.59
C TYR A 51 -13.91 -8.51 1.72
N LEU A 52 -13.90 -9.82 1.99
CA LEU A 52 -15.12 -10.56 2.28
C LEU A 52 -15.88 -9.93 3.44
N SER A 53 -15.19 -9.46 4.48
CA SER A 53 -15.84 -8.82 5.63
C SER A 53 -16.71 -7.59 5.27
N ARG A 54 -16.43 -6.91 4.16
CA ARG A 54 -17.13 -5.69 3.74
C ARG A 54 -18.53 -5.94 3.18
N ASN A 55 -18.78 -7.16 2.68
CA ASN A 55 -20.03 -7.53 1.99
C ASN A 55 -20.90 -8.50 2.78
N GLN A 56 -20.71 -8.56 4.10
CA GLN A 56 -21.50 -9.42 4.97
C GLN A 56 -22.83 -8.76 5.36
N LYS A 57 -23.87 -9.58 5.52
CA LYS A 57 -25.23 -9.13 5.88
C LYS A 57 -25.39 -8.80 7.35
N THR A 58 -24.58 -9.41 8.21
CA THR A 58 -24.65 -9.27 9.65
C THR A 58 -23.32 -8.76 10.20
N THR A 59 -23.37 -8.07 11.35
CA THR A 59 -22.16 -7.58 12.01
C THR A 59 -21.35 -8.74 12.57
N GLU A 60 -22.01 -9.84 12.96
CA GLU A 60 -21.41 -11.07 13.45
C GLU A 60 -20.58 -11.77 12.35
N ASP A 61 -21.13 -11.88 11.13
CA ASP A 61 -20.40 -12.43 9.99
C ASP A 61 -19.24 -11.51 9.58
N GLN A 62 -19.44 -10.19 9.64
CA GLN A 62 -18.36 -9.22 9.41
C GLN A 62 -17.23 -9.41 10.44
N LEU A 63 -17.55 -9.54 11.74
CA LEU A 63 -16.57 -9.81 12.80
C LEU A 63 -15.83 -11.12 12.57
N LYS A 64 -16.52 -12.17 12.13
CA LYS A 64 -15.88 -13.46 11.84
C LYS A 64 -14.81 -13.31 10.76
N TRP A 65 -15.13 -12.64 9.65
CA TRP A 65 -14.17 -12.43 8.56
C TRP A 65 -13.03 -11.47 8.92
N LEU A 66 -13.32 -10.40 9.66
CA LEU A 66 -12.28 -9.51 10.19
C LEU A 66 -11.36 -10.26 11.17
N GLY A 67 -11.92 -11.14 12.01
CA GLY A 67 -11.17 -12.02 12.90
C GLY A 67 -10.27 -12.99 12.14
N THR A 68 -10.79 -13.65 11.10
CA THR A 68 -9.99 -14.50 10.21
C THR A 68 -8.87 -13.73 9.53
N SER A 69 -9.16 -12.52 9.01
CA SER A 69 -8.12 -11.65 8.45
C SER A 69 -7.05 -11.32 9.49
N LEU A 70 -7.45 -10.98 10.72
CA LEU A 70 -6.53 -10.69 11.82
C LEU A 70 -5.66 -11.89 12.19
N GLU A 71 -6.20 -13.10 12.21
CA GLU A 71 -5.43 -14.32 12.47
C GLU A 71 -4.31 -14.51 11.45
N PHE A 72 -4.62 -14.38 10.15
CA PHE A 72 -3.59 -14.47 9.10
C PHE A 72 -2.60 -13.31 9.21
N ALA A 73 -3.06 -12.10 9.52
CA ALA A 73 -2.18 -10.94 9.70
C ALA A 73 -1.15 -11.15 10.80
N LEU A 74 -1.59 -11.66 11.96
CA LEU A 74 -0.73 -11.96 13.10
C LEU A 74 0.20 -13.15 12.83
N LYS A 75 -0.23 -14.12 12.00
CA LYS A 75 0.60 -15.26 11.58
C LYS A 75 1.74 -14.82 10.65
N ILE A 76 1.44 -13.94 9.69
CA ILE A 76 2.42 -13.40 8.73
C ILE A 76 3.48 -12.55 9.43
N ASN A 77 3.05 -11.59 10.25
CA ASN A 77 3.90 -10.76 11.10
C ASN A 77 5.08 -10.04 10.38
N ASP A 78 4.87 -9.59 9.14
CA ASP A 78 5.85 -8.81 8.36
C ASP A 78 5.40 -7.35 8.16
N ASP A 79 6.25 -6.50 7.57
CA ASP A 79 5.95 -5.07 7.36
C ASP A 79 4.78 -4.82 6.39
N THR A 80 4.48 -5.76 5.50
CA THR A 80 3.38 -5.63 4.52
C THR A 80 2.03 -5.71 5.22
N VAL A 81 1.92 -6.49 6.30
CA VAL A 81 0.65 -6.70 7.01
C VAL A 81 0.60 -5.99 8.37
N LYS A 82 1.74 -5.77 9.04
CA LYS A 82 1.78 -4.99 10.29
C LYS A 82 1.18 -3.60 10.12
N SER A 83 1.42 -2.98 8.97
CA SER A 83 0.86 -1.67 8.62
C SER A 83 -0.67 -1.67 8.52
N ALA A 84 -1.30 -2.82 8.27
CA ALA A 84 -2.76 -2.97 8.23
C ALA A 84 -3.40 -3.18 9.60
N LEU A 85 -2.63 -3.60 10.61
CA LEU A 85 -3.18 -3.94 11.93
C LEU A 85 -3.97 -2.79 12.58
N PRO A 86 -3.52 -1.52 12.56
CA PRO A 86 -4.29 -0.42 13.15
C PRO A 86 -5.69 -0.28 12.54
N ALA A 87 -5.79 -0.30 11.21
CA ALA A 87 -7.06 -0.20 10.50
C ALA A 87 -7.95 -1.42 10.78
N LEU A 88 -7.36 -2.61 10.81
CA LEU A 88 -8.08 -3.85 11.08
C LEU A 88 -8.69 -3.89 12.50
N TYR A 89 -7.90 -3.53 13.51
CA TYR A 89 -8.38 -3.40 14.88
C TYR A 89 -9.45 -2.32 15.02
N GLN A 90 -9.32 -1.20 14.29
CA GLN A 90 -10.35 -0.16 14.28
C GLN A 90 -11.67 -0.65 13.68
N HIS A 91 -11.64 -1.40 12.58
CA HIS A 91 -12.85 -2.01 12.00
C HIS A 91 -13.49 -3.03 12.96
N ILE A 92 -12.68 -3.88 13.61
CA ILE A 92 -13.17 -4.82 14.63
C ILE A 92 -13.83 -4.06 15.79
N ALA A 93 -13.22 -2.97 16.26
CA ALA A 93 -13.76 -2.14 17.33
C ALA A 93 -15.14 -1.55 16.97
N GLN A 94 -15.30 -1.07 15.73
CA GLN A 94 -16.55 -0.53 15.21
C GLN A 94 -17.63 -1.61 15.13
N CYS A 95 -17.28 -2.84 14.76
CA CYS A 95 -18.23 -3.94 14.75
C CYS A 95 -18.69 -4.30 16.17
N TRP A 96 -17.79 -4.36 17.15
CA TRP A 96 -18.17 -4.58 18.55
C TRP A 96 -19.04 -3.45 19.12
N GLU A 97 -18.80 -2.22 18.71
CA GLU A 97 -19.67 -1.08 19.07
C GLU A 97 -21.09 -1.28 18.55
N LYS A 98 -21.24 -1.71 17.29
CA LYS A 98 -22.55 -2.01 16.67
C LYS A 98 -23.30 -3.15 17.34
N THR A 99 -22.59 -4.16 17.88
CA THR A 99 -23.22 -5.26 18.63
C THR A 99 -23.49 -4.93 20.10
N GLY A 100 -23.00 -3.79 20.59
CA GLY A 100 -23.18 -3.32 21.96
C GLY A 100 -22.10 -3.77 22.94
N ASP A 101 -21.08 -4.52 22.50
CA ASP A 101 -19.96 -4.94 23.34
C ASP A 101 -18.93 -3.81 23.49
N THR A 102 -19.20 -2.93 24.46
CA THR A 102 -18.37 -1.75 24.72
C THR A 102 -16.97 -2.13 25.23
N GLU A 103 -16.81 -3.26 25.91
CA GLU A 103 -15.51 -3.71 26.42
C GLU A 103 -14.59 -4.13 25.27
N MET A 104 -15.10 -4.98 24.39
CA MET A 104 -14.35 -5.43 23.22
C MET A 104 -14.09 -4.29 22.24
N SER A 105 -15.04 -3.37 22.06
CA SER A 105 -14.84 -2.18 21.24
C SER A 105 -13.65 -1.35 21.73
N LYS A 106 -13.63 -0.98 23.03
CA LYS A 106 -12.55 -0.19 23.63
C LYS A 106 -11.20 -0.89 23.53
N LYS A 107 -11.16 -2.19 23.87
CA LYS A 107 -9.94 -2.99 23.81
C LYS A 107 -9.31 -2.96 22.40
N ASN A 108 -10.11 -3.14 21.37
CA ASN A 108 -9.61 -3.14 19.99
C ASN A 108 -9.22 -1.72 19.54
N ALA A 109 -9.95 -0.68 19.95
CA ALA A 109 -9.57 0.71 19.66
C ALA A 109 -8.23 1.10 20.31
N GLU A 110 -7.98 0.65 21.54
CA GLU A 110 -6.70 0.86 22.23
C GLU A 110 -5.55 0.14 21.51
N LEU A 111 -5.75 -1.11 21.06
CA LEU A 111 -4.77 -1.84 20.26
C LEU A 111 -4.47 -1.12 18.94
N ALA A 112 -5.49 -0.62 18.25
CA ALA A 112 -5.32 0.16 17.02
C ALA A 112 -4.41 1.39 17.25
N LEU A 113 -4.63 2.11 18.35
CA LEU A 113 -3.82 3.28 18.72
C LEU A 113 -2.38 2.89 19.09
N GLN A 114 -2.19 1.82 19.87
CA GLN A 114 -0.86 1.35 20.29
C GLN A 114 -0.01 0.88 19.10
N LEU A 115 -0.64 0.31 18.08
CA LEU A 115 0.02 -0.19 16.88
C LEU A 115 0.24 0.89 15.82
N LYS A 116 -0.39 2.05 15.96
CA LYS A 116 -0.16 3.21 15.11
C LYS A 116 1.21 3.83 15.43
N LYS A 117 2.26 3.26 14.87
CA LYS A 117 3.65 3.68 15.03
C LYS A 117 4.28 4.02 13.69
N HIS A 118 5.40 4.75 13.73
CA HIS A 118 6.27 4.90 12.56
C HIS A 118 6.69 3.53 12.03
N PRO A 119 6.84 3.38 10.70
CA PRO A 119 7.27 2.11 10.12
C PRO A 119 8.61 1.67 10.71
N SER A 120 8.72 0.37 11.04
CA SER A 120 9.96 -0.26 11.52
C SER A 120 10.71 -1.00 10.42
N ASP A 121 10.31 -0.82 9.16
CA ASP A 121 10.88 -1.49 8.01
C ASP A 121 12.40 -1.20 7.92
N GLN A 122 13.19 -2.24 7.69
CA GLN A 122 14.66 -2.15 7.61
C GLN A 122 15.16 -2.07 6.16
N GLY A 123 14.26 -2.09 5.17
CA GLY A 123 14.60 -2.08 3.77
C GLY A 123 15.07 -3.44 3.25
N PRO A 124 15.97 -3.49 2.24
CA PRO A 124 16.58 -2.33 1.56
C PRO A 124 15.54 -1.41 0.92
N PHE A 125 15.87 -0.13 0.79
CA PHE A 125 15.00 0.88 0.20
C PHE A 125 15.50 1.35 -1.16
N TYR A 126 14.55 1.74 -2.00
CA TYR A 126 14.77 2.09 -3.39
C TYR A 126 14.06 3.41 -3.75
N HIS A 127 14.75 4.26 -4.50
CA HIS A 127 14.21 5.48 -5.08
C HIS A 127 14.31 5.41 -6.61
N GLY A 128 13.16 5.43 -7.28
CA GLY A 128 13.08 5.45 -8.73
C GLY A 128 13.01 6.87 -9.27
N THR A 129 13.89 7.23 -10.21
CA THR A 129 13.95 8.59 -10.77
C THR A 129 14.61 8.60 -12.15
N LYS A 130 14.58 9.76 -12.80
CA LYS A 130 15.38 10.09 -13.99
C LYS A 130 16.53 11.06 -13.70
N ALA A 131 16.66 11.50 -12.45
CA ALA A 131 17.80 12.31 -12.02
C ALA A 131 19.10 11.49 -12.06
N ASP A 132 20.18 12.12 -12.51
CA ASP A 132 21.51 11.51 -12.56
C ASP A 132 22.25 11.75 -11.24
N LEU A 133 21.95 10.91 -10.24
CA LEU A 133 22.55 10.93 -8.90
C LEU A 133 23.76 9.98 -8.82
N LYS A 134 24.67 10.26 -7.89
CA LYS A 134 25.87 9.47 -7.61
C LYS A 134 25.84 8.89 -6.20
N ILE A 135 26.56 7.78 -6.02
CA ILE A 135 26.77 7.21 -4.69
C ILE A 135 27.45 8.25 -3.80
N GLY A 136 26.90 8.44 -2.60
CA GLY A 136 27.33 9.46 -1.64
C GLY A 136 26.49 10.75 -1.68
N ASP A 137 25.71 10.96 -2.74
CA ASP A 137 24.80 12.12 -2.81
C ASP A 137 23.72 12.04 -1.72
N LEU A 138 23.28 13.21 -1.27
CA LEU A 138 22.12 13.38 -0.39
C LEU A 138 20.97 13.91 -1.22
N LEU A 139 19.98 13.05 -1.47
CA LEU A 139 18.70 13.44 -2.05
C LEU A 139 17.90 14.20 -0.99
N THR A 140 17.39 15.38 -1.34
CA THR A 140 16.63 16.27 -0.44
C THR A 140 15.23 16.54 -0.98
N ALA A 141 14.29 16.89 -0.10
CA ALA A 141 12.96 17.34 -0.51
C ALA A 141 13.00 18.71 -1.21
N GLY A 142 11.87 19.15 -1.78
CA GLY A 142 11.73 20.44 -2.48
C GLY A 142 11.78 20.34 -4.02
N GLY A 143 11.83 19.12 -4.56
CA GLY A 143 11.71 18.88 -6.01
C GLY A 143 10.30 19.14 -6.55
N ASP A 144 10.18 19.20 -7.88
CA ASP A 144 8.88 19.28 -8.56
C ASP A 144 8.16 17.93 -8.55
N SER A 145 6.83 17.96 -8.44
CA SER A 145 6.01 16.75 -8.50
C SER A 145 6.05 16.09 -9.88
N ASN A 146 6.23 14.77 -9.90
CA ASN A 146 6.14 13.94 -11.09
C ASN A 146 4.70 13.84 -11.64
N TYR A 147 3.68 14.17 -10.85
CA TYR A 147 2.28 13.91 -11.19
C TYR A 147 1.46 15.19 -11.35
N GLN A 148 1.72 16.22 -10.53
CA GLN A 148 1.01 17.49 -10.59
C GLN A 148 1.95 18.61 -11.06
N SER A 149 1.51 19.44 -12.00
CA SER A 149 2.28 20.62 -12.42
C SER A 149 2.32 21.66 -11.30
N ASP A 150 3.45 22.36 -11.18
CA ASP A 150 3.67 23.47 -10.23
C ASP A 150 3.59 23.12 -8.73
N LEU A 151 3.49 21.82 -8.38
CA LEU A 151 3.55 21.36 -6.99
C LEU A 151 4.99 21.05 -6.57
N LYS A 152 5.44 21.70 -5.49
CA LYS A 152 6.71 21.38 -4.82
C LYS A 152 6.50 20.31 -3.75
N MET A 153 7.31 19.25 -3.78
CA MET A 153 7.18 18.13 -2.86
C MET A 153 7.90 18.42 -1.54
N ASN A 154 7.19 18.28 -0.41
CA ASN A 154 7.73 18.46 0.94
C ASN A 154 8.51 17.23 1.41
N HIS A 155 8.34 16.10 0.72
CA HIS A 155 8.94 14.82 1.08
C HIS A 155 9.66 14.18 -0.11
N ILE A 156 10.58 13.26 0.22
CA ILE A 156 11.22 12.34 -0.70
C ILE A 156 10.52 10.99 -0.58
N TYR A 157 10.17 10.40 -1.73
CA TYR A 157 9.40 9.16 -1.79
C TYR A 157 10.30 7.99 -2.17
N PHE A 158 10.14 6.86 -1.48
CA PHE A 158 10.93 5.65 -1.70
C PHE A 158 10.11 4.42 -1.32
N THR A 159 10.58 3.23 -1.69
CA THR A 159 9.87 1.98 -1.41
C THR A 159 10.84 0.87 -1.09
N ALA A 160 10.42 -0.13 -0.31
CA ALA A 160 11.19 -1.34 -0.12
C ALA A 160 11.01 -2.38 -1.25
N LEU A 161 10.24 -2.06 -2.29
CA LEU A 161 10.01 -2.91 -3.47
C LEU A 161 10.77 -2.37 -4.68
N VAL A 162 11.78 -3.11 -5.14
CA VAL A 162 12.66 -2.66 -6.24
C VAL A 162 11.87 -2.41 -7.54
N ASN A 163 10.89 -3.25 -7.85
CA ASN A 163 10.04 -3.10 -9.03
C ASN A 163 9.05 -1.93 -8.87
N GLY A 164 8.66 -1.61 -7.64
CA GLY A 164 7.89 -0.41 -7.33
C GLY A 164 8.68 0.86 -7.64
N ALA A 165 9.96 0.89 -7.27
CA ALA A 165 10.86 1.98 -7.65
C ALA A 165 11.11 2.02 -9.17
N GLY A 166 11.23 0.87 -9.83
CA GLY A 166 11.31 0.80 -11.29
C GLY A 166 10.11 1.43 -12.01
N LEU A 167 8.90 1.17 -11.52
CA LEU A 167 7.69 1.83 -12.02
C LEU A 167 7.73 3.34 -11.77
N ALA A 168 8.16 3.79 -10.59
CA ALA A 168 8.30 5.21 -10.29
C ALA A 168 9.31 5.91 -11.22
N ALA A 169 10.44 5.26 -11.53
CA ALA A 169 11.42 5.77 -12.48
C ALA A 169 10.84 5.95 -13.89
N ALA A 170 10.05 4.99 -14.37
CA ALA A 170 9.38 5.05 -15.67
C ALA A 170 8.27 6.13 -15.75
N LEU A 171 7.65 6.45 -14.61
CA LEU A 171 6.64 7.51 -14.49
C LEU A 171 7.23 8.89 -14.20
N ALA A 172 8.50 8.99 -13.80
CA ALA A 172 9.15 10.25 -13.48
C ALA A 172 9.19 11.20 -14.69
N LYS A 173 9.03 12.51 -14.43
CA LYS A 173 9.12 13.55 -15.44
C LYS A 173 10.57 13.75 -15.90
N GLY A 174 10.72 14.25 -17.12
CA GLY A 174 12.01 14.55 -17.75
C GLY A 174 12.47 13.49 -18.76
N GLU A 175 13.50 13.87 -19.51
CA GLU A 175 14.10 13.09 -20.62
C GLU A 175 15.31 12.25 -20.19
N GLY A 176 15.62 12.24 -18.88
CA GLY A 176 16.72 11.44 -18.33
C GLY A 176 16.46 9.94 -18.41
N THR A 177 17.54 9.16 -18.31
CA THR A 177 17.45 7.69 -18.22
C THR A 177 16.78 7.28 -16.92
N GLU A 178 15.89 6.31 -16.98
CA GLU A 178 15.25 5.69 -15.81
C GLU A 178 16.30 4.96 -14.96
N ARG A 179 16.35 5.28 -13.67
CA ARG A 179 17.30 4.73 -12.70
C ARG A 179 16.60 4.35 -11.41
N VAL A 180 17.12 3.33 -10.75
CA VAL A 180 16.66 2.90 -9.42
C VAL A 180 17.86 2.92 -8.47
N TYR A 181 17.84 3.83 -7.51
CA TYR A 181 18.89 3.96 -6.52
C TYR A 181 18.55 3.18 -5.26
N ILE A 182 19.55 2.53 -4.67
CA ILE A 182 19.45 2.00 -3.31
C ILE A 182 19.73 3.16 -2.35
N VAL A 183 18.82 3.38 -1.42
CA VAL A 183 18.84 4.56 -0.56
C VAL A 183 18.80 4.19 0.92
N GLU A 184 19.45 5.01 1.74
CA GLU A 184 19.43 4.91 3.20
C GLU A 184 18.81 6.19 3.79
N PRO A 185 17.69 6.09 4.52
CA PRO A 185 17.12 7.24 5.23
C PRO A 185 18.08 7.76 6.28
N THR A 186 18.32 9.09 6.29
CA THR A 186 19.17 9.72 7.32
C THR A 186 18.43 10.07 8.61
N GLY A 187 17.12 9.84 8.65
CA GLY A 187 16.26 10.11 9.80
C GLY A 187 14.92 9.39 9.68
N ASN A 188 13.93 9.88 10.44
CA ASN A 188 12.61 9.28 10.49
C ASN A 188 11.90 9.36 9.12
N PHE A 189 11.03 8.37 8.89
CA PHE A 189 10.14 8.34 7.74
C PHE A 189 8.77 7.82 8.15
N GLU A 190 7.81 7.92 7.25
CA GLU A 190 6.43 7.47 7.46
C GLU A 190 5.91 6.73 6.22
N ASN A 191 4.81 6.00 6.40
CA ASN A 191 4.09 5.40 5.29
C ASN A 191 3.63 6.49 4.32
N ASP A 192 3.72 6.23 3.01
CA ASP A 192 3.19 7.15 2.01
C ASP A 192 1.65 7.16 2.09
N PRO A 193 1.03 8.28 2.52
CA PRO A 193 -0.42 8.36 2.67
C PRO A 193 -1.15 8.35 1.32
N ASN A 194 -0.46 8.49 0.19
CA ASN A 194 -1.09 8.43 -1.14
C ASN A 194 -1.42 6.99 -1.56
N VAL A 195 -0.79 5.99 -0.95
CA VAL A 195 -0.98 4.56 -1.30
C VAL A 195 -1.24 3.66 -0.09
N THR A 196 -1.08 4.16 1.14
CA THR A 196 -1.38 3.44 2.38
C THR A 196 -2.85 3.62 2.79
N ASP A 197 -3.51 2.53 3.18
CA ASP A 197 -4.93 2.50 3.57
C ASP A 197 -5.87 3.14 2.53
N LYS A 198 -5.52 3.04 1.24
CA LYS A 198 -6.33 3.54 0.13
C LYS A 198 -7.19 2.45 -0.48
N LYS A 199 -6.59 1.64 -1.34
CA LYS A 199 -7.27 0.50 -1.95
C LYS A 199 -7.19 -0.70 -1.03
N PHE A 200 -6.00 -0.97 -0.54
CA PHE A 200 -5.68 -2.11 0.31
C PHE A 200 -5.43 -1.67 1.74
N PRO A 201 -5.72 -2.52 2.75
CA PRO A 201 -5.40 -2.22 4.13
C PRO A 201 -3.88 -2.16 4.34
N GLY A 202 -3.42 -1.19 5.10
CA GLY A 202 -2.01 -0.95 5.37
C GLY A 202 -1.22 -0.46 4.16
N ASN A 203 0.06 -0.81 4.13
CA ASN A 203 1.05 -0.38 3.14
C ASN A 203 1.68 -1.59 2.43
N PRO A 204 0.91 -2.34 1.62
CA PRO A 204 1.43 -3.54 0.95
C PRO A 204 2.50 -3.22 -0.09
N THR A 205 2.51 -1.99 -0.64
CA THR A 205 3.54 -1.52 -1.57
C THR A 205 4.82 -1.08 -0.85
N ARG A 206 4.86 -1.15 0.49
CA ARG A 206 5.98 -0.72 1.35
C ARG A 206 6.54 0.61 0.86
N SER A 207 5.64 1.56 0.59
CA SER A 207 5.95 2.89 0.06
C SER A 207 5.99 3.89 1.18
N TYR A 208 7.04 4.71 1.21
CA TYR A 208 7.38 5.58 2.32
C TYR A 208 7.71 6.97 1.81
N ARG A 209 7.66 7.94 2.74
CA ARG A 209 8.13 9.30 2.49
C ARG A 209 8.91 9.85 3.68
N SER A 210 9.87 10.73 3.43
CA SER A 210 10.66 11.41 4.47
C SER A 210 10.93 12.87 4.12
N GLU A 211 10.87 13.74 5.12
CA GLU A 211 11.36 15.13 5.02
C GLU A 211 12.89 15.18 5.14
N MET A 212 13.50 14.18 5.78
CA MET A 212 14.93 14.07 5.98
C MET A 212 15.61 13.55 4.71
N PRO A 213 16.86 13.94 4.43
CA PRO A 213 17.56 13.48 3.23
C PRO A 213 17.67 11.96 3.14
N LEU A 214 17.71 11.44 1.92
CA LEU A 214 18.07 10.05 1.65
C LEU A 214 19.49 10.00 1.08
N LYS A 215 20.34 9.14 1.63
CA LYS A 215 21.69 8.94 1.11
C LYS A 215 21.66 7.89 0.00
N ILE A 216 22.27 8.21 -1.15
CA ILE A 216 22.45 7.24 -2.23
C ILE A 216 23.61 6.31 -1.87
N ILE A 217 23.33 5.02 -1.68
CA ILE A 217 24.34 4.02 -1.29
C ILE A 217 24.66 3.02 -2.41
N GLY A 218 23.86 3.02 -3.48
CA GLY A 218 24.09 2.17 -4.65
C GLY A 218 23.06 2.44 -5.76
N GLU A 219 23.20 1.74 -6.87
CA GLU A 219 22.24 1.72 -7.98
C GLU A 219 21.86 0.25 -8.26
N ALA A 220 20.57 -0.03 -8.31
CA ALA A 220 20.06 -1.36 -8.61
C ALA A 220 20.05 -1.58 -10.13
N ALA A 221 20.74 -2.62 -10.59
CA ALA A 221 20.74 -3.00 -12.00
C ALA A 221 19.59 -3.94 -12.38
N ASP A 222 19.19 -4.82 -11.45
CA ASP A 222 18.22 -5.89 -11.68
C ASP A 222 16.82 -5.47 -11.22
N TRP A 223 16.11 -4.73 -12.07
CA TRP A 223 14.70 -4.39 -11.87
C TRP A 223 13.92 -4.51 -13.17
N THR A 224 12.65 -4.88 -13.05
CA THR A 224 11.79 -5.12 -14.22
C THR A 224 11.27 -3.80 -14.75
N ARG A 225 11.63 -3.46 -16.00
CA ARG A 225 10.98 -2.36 -16.72
C ARG A 225 9.53 -2.72 -17.02
N PRO A 226 8.55 -1.91 -16.60
CA PRO A 226 7.16 -2.18 -16.92
C PRO A 226 6.93 -2.16 -18.44
N ALA A 227 6.04 -3.03 -18.94
CA ALA A 227 5.72 -3.05 -20.36
C ALA A 227 5.08 -1.72 -20.80
N PRO A 228 5.32 -1.24 -22.03
CA PRO A 228 4.75 0.04 -22.51
C PRO A 228 3.22 0.12 -22.38
N ALA A 229 2.52 -1.00 -22.62
CA ALA A 229 1.07 -1.07 -22.47
C ALA A 229 0.61 -0.89 -21.01
N ASP A 230 1.37 -1.40 -20.04
CA ASP A 230 1.07 -1.23 -18.62
C ASP A 230 1.36 0.20 -18.16
N LEU A 231 2.48 0.79 -18.60
CA LEU A 231 2.80 2.20 -18.33
C LEU A 231 1.71 3.15 -18.85
N GLN A 232 1.21 2.90 -20.06
CA GLN A 232 0.14 3.68 -20.64
C GLN A 232 -1.13 3.62 -19.78
N ARG A 233 -1.52 2.41 -19.33
CA ARG A 233 -2.65 2.23 -18.41
C ARG A 233 -2.45 2.94 -17.07
N PHE A 234 -1.23 2.97 -16.54
CA PHE A 234 -0.94 3.72 -15.31
C PHE A 234 -1.07 5.22 -15.52
N ARG A 235 -0.55 5.77 -16.63
CA ARG A 235 -0.69 7.20 -16.96
C ARG A 235 -2.15 7.61 -17.12
N GLU A 236 -2.93 6.83 -17.87
CA GLU A 236 -4.37 7.07 -18.03
C GLU A 236 -5.11 7.04 -16.68
N LYS A 237 -4.75 6.13 -15.78
CA LYS A 237 -5.33 6.10 -14.42
C LYS A 237 -4.96 7.32 -13.59
N LEU A 238 -3.73 7.83 -13.72
CA LEU A 238 -3.28 9.02 -13.01
C LEU A 238 -3.96 10.29 -13.55
N GLU A 239 -4.11 10.41 -14.87
CA GLU A 239 -4.80 11.54 -15.52
C GLU A 239 -6.29 11.58 -15.17
N ASN A 240 -6.93 10.42 -15.04
CA ASN A 240 -8.35 10.32 -14.64
C ASN A 240 -8.55 10.37 -13.12
N ASN A 241 -7.48 10.38 -12.32
CA ASN A 241 -7.58 10.46 -10.87
C ASN A 241 -7.59 11.92 -10.41
N ASN A 242 -8.76 12.40 -10.00
CA ASN A 242 -8.93 13.74 -9.44
C ASN A 242 -8.49 13.86 -7.98
N GLY A 243 -7.86 12.84 -7.40
CA GLY A 243 -7.37 12.86 -6.03
C GLY A 243 -6.21 13.85 -5.86
N GLU A 244 -6.30 14.72 -4.86
CA GLU A 244 -5.19 15.60 -4.48
C GLU A 244 -4.02 14.79 -3.90
N ILE A 245 -2.80 15.18 -4.27
CA ILE A 245 -1.59 14.61 -3.67
C ILE A 245 -1.52 15.08 -2.22
N ILE A 246 -1.48 14.12 -1.29
CA ILE A 246 -1.21 14.39 0.12
C ILE A 246 0.31 14.61 0.21
N ASN A 247 0.68 15.90 0.17
CA ASN A 247 2.06 16.38 0.21
C ASN A 247 2.55 16.53 1.63
#